data_AF-A0A1J9QQX6-F1
#
_entry.id   AF-A0A1J9QQX6-F1
#
_cell.length_a   1.000
_cell.length_b   1.000
_cell.length_c   1.000
_cell.angle_alpha   90.00
_cell.angle_beta   90.00
_cell.angle_gamma   90.00
#
_symmetry.space_group_name_H-M   'P 1'
#
loop_
_entity.id
_entity.type
_entity.pdbx_description
1 polymer ?
#
loop_
_entity_poly.entity_id
_entity_poly.type
_entity_poly.pdbx_seq_one_letter_code
_entity_poly.pdbx_strand_id
1 'polypeptide(L)'
;MLVPLEDPSRIHIIFDHTLSSIEVELPRLQLGFYLKSGDSSLKSRQFRGMAVDRDQSLGTLIGLYSKPVLQHEDGSRNFIVSEKVRPPLPIW
;
A
#
# COMPACT_ATOMS: atom_id res chain seq x y z
N MET A 1 8.06 -13.89 -10.62
CA MET A 1 6.60 -13.82 -10.80
C MET A 1 6.03 -12.98 -9.68
N LEU A 2 5.19 -12.00 -9.99
CA LEU A 2 4.45 -11.26 -8.97
C LEU A 2 3.30 -12.13 -8.47
N VAL A 3 3.09 -12.15 -7.16
CA VAL A 3 1.96 -12.85 -6.51
C VAL A 3 0.96 -11.77 -6.09
N PRO A 4 -0.36 -12.00 -6.26
CA PRO A 4 -1.35 -11.03 -5.83
C PRO A 4 -1.25 -10.76 -4.33
N LEU A 5 -1.47 -9.50 -3.95
CA LEU A 5 -1.39 -9.06 -2.57
C LEU A 5 -2.48 -9.68 -1.67
N GLU A 6 -3.66 -9.94 -2.25
CA GLU A 6 -4.78 -10.58 -1.58
C GLU A 6 -5.57 -11.40 -2.60
N ASP A 7 -6.40 -12.32 -2.12
CA ASP A 7 -7.36 -13.03 -2.97
C ASP A 7 -8.37 -12.04 -3.59
N PRO A 8 -8.62 -12.06 -4.91
CA PRO A 8 -9.57 -11.14 -5.56
C PRO A 8 -10.98 -11.15 -4.96
N SER A 9 -11.45 -12.28 -4.42
CA SER A 9 -12.75 -12.40 -3.76
C SER A 9 -12.84 -11.63 -2.44
N ARG A 10 -11.70 -11.18 -1.91
CA ARG A 10 -11.59 -10.45 -0.63
C ARG A 10 -11.19 -8.99 -0.82
N ILE A 11 -11.13 -8.53 -2.07
CA ILE A 11 -10.93 -7.12 -2.41
C ILE A 11 -12.30 -6.49 -2.54
N HIS A 12 -12.55 -5.43 -1.77
CA HIS A 12 -13.78 -4.67 -1.87
C HIS A 12 -13.53 -3.46 -2.77
N ILE A 13 -14.32 -3.31 -3.83
CA ILE A 13 -14.26 -2.17 -4.74
C ILE A 13 -15.60 -1.45 -4.66
N ILE A 14 -15.56 -0.18 -4.28
CA ILE A 14 -16.74 0.65 -4.04
C ILE A 14 -16.63 1.89 -4.91
N PHE A 15 -17.71 2.25 -5.60
CA PHE A 15 -17.78 3.53 -6.30
C PHE A 15 -18.55 4.54 -5.45
N ASP A 16 -17.87 5.60 -5.03
CA ASP A 16 -18.47 6.73 -4.35
C ASP A 16 -18.94 7.75 -5.40
N HIS A 17 -20.25 7.84 -5.58
CA HIS A 17 -20.89 8.77 -6.52
C HIS A 17 -20.78 10.24 -6.06
N THR A 18 -20.72 10.51 -4.76
CA THR A 18 -20.66 11.86 -4.21
C THR A 18 -19.28 12.47 -4.42
N LEU A 19 -18.23 11.67 -4.21
CA LEU A 19 -16.84 12.09 -4.41
C LEU A 19 -16.32 11.83 -5.83
N SER A 20 -17.11 11.14 -6.66
CA SER A 20 -16.72 10.66 -7.99
C SER A 20 -15.38 9.93 -7.93
N SER A 21 -15.30 8.92 -7.07
CA SER A 21 -14.08 8.17 -6.81
C SER A 21 -14.33 6.69 -6.63
N ILE A 22 -13.34 5.88 -7.02
CA ILE A 22 -13.30 4.46 -6.70
C ILE A 22 -12.52 4.29 -5.40
N GLU A 23 -13.07 3.55 -4.46
CA GLU A 23 -12.42 3.09 -3.24
C GLU A 23 -12.10 1.61 -3.35
N VAL A 24 -10.91 1.21 -2.90
CA VAL A 24 -10.46 -0.18 -2.89
C VAL A 24 -9.98 -0.53 -1.49
N GLU A 25 -10.65 -1.47 -0.85
CA GLU A 25 -10.35 -1.87 0.53
C GLU A 25 -9.91 -3.34 0.56
N LEU A 26 -8.83 -3.61 1.31
CA LEU A 26 -8.30 -4.95 1.58
C LEU A 26 -8.36 -5.15 3.11
N PRO A 27 -9.53 -5.56 3.66
CA PRO A 27 -9.79 -5.47 5.10
C PRO A 27 -8.82 -6.29 5.95
N ARG A 28 -8.40 -7.48 5.47
CA ARG A 28 -7.46 -8.36 6.16
C ARG A 28 -6.08 -7.75 6.36
N LEU A 29 -5.68 -6.89 5.41
CA LEU A 29 -4.39 -6.21 5.42
C LEU A 29 -4.51 -4.80 6.03
N GLN A 30 -5.73 -4.36 6.35
CA GLN A 30 -6.03 -3.01 6.82
C GLN A 30 -5.52 -1.93 5.87
N LEU A 31 -5.59 -2.21 4.56
CA LEU A 31 -5.20 -1.30 3.50
C LEU A 31 -6.42 -0.77 2.78
N GLY A 32 -6.36 0.50 2.44
CA GLY A 32 -7.41 1.22 1.75
C GLY A 32 -6.78 2.16 0.72
N PHE A 33 -7.39 2.22 -0.43
CA PHE A 33 -6.94 3.01 -1.56
C PHE A 33 -8.10 3.77 -2.18
N TYR A 34 -7.77 4.85 -2.88
CA TYR A 34 -8.76 5.62 -3.62
C TYR A 34 -8.19 6.16 -4.94
N LEU A 35 -9.04 6.22 -5.96
CA LEU A 35 -8.78 6.81 -7.25
C LEU A 35 -9.90 7.81 -7.54
N LYS A 36 -9.56 9.10 -7.63
CA LYS A 36 -10.53 10.13 -7.99
C LYS A 36 -10.71 10.20 -9.49
N SER A 37 -11.89 10.62 -9.95
CA SER A 37 -12.12 10.93 -11.36
C SER A 37 -11.08 11.94 -11.86
N GLY A 38 -10.44 11.64 -12.98
CA GLY A 38 -9.38 12.46 -13.58
C GLY A 38 -7.97 12.16 -13.06
N ASP A 39 -7.83 11.50 -11.90
CA ASP A 39 -6.54 10.99 -11.46
C ASP A 39 -6.18 9.73 -12.24
N SER A 40 -4.88 9.46 -12.33
CA SER A 40 -4.35 8.27 -13.00
C SER A 40 -3.64 7.32 -12.03
N SER A 41 -3.57 7.68 -10.74
CA SER A 41 -2.86 6.95 -9.69
C SER A 41 -3.78 6.58 -8.54
N LEU A 42 -3.66 5.32 -8.09
CA LEU A 42 -4.43 4.77 -6.97
C LEU A 42 -3.71 5.12 -5.66
N LYS A 43 -4.24 6.07 -4.89
CA LYS A 43 -3.59 6.66 -3.69
C LYS A 43 -3.89 5.84 -2.44
N SER A 44 -2.95 5.76 -1.49
CA SER A 44 -3.14 5.06 -0.21
C SER A 44 -3.79 5.95 0.84
N ARG A 45 -4.69 5.38 1.65
CA ARG A 45 -5.30 6.05 2.81
C ARG A 45 -4.37 6.05 4.03
N GLN A 46 -3.65 4.95 4.23
CA GLN A 46 -2.80 4.72 5.40
C GLN A 46 -1.48 5.49 5.30
N PHE A 47 -0.94 5.65 4.09
CA PHE A 47 0.31 6.34 3.84
C PHE A 47 0.03 7.57 2.95
N ARG A 48 -0.12 8.74 3.57
CA ARG A 48 -0.41 9.98 2.84
C ARG A 48 0.74 10.34 1.89
N GLY A 49 0.41 10.87 0.72
CA GLY A 49 1.38 11.19 -0.35
C GLY A 49 1.87 9.98 -1.15
N MET A 50 1.28 8.81 -0.93
CA MET A 50 1.68 7.56 -1.58
C MET A 50 0.63 7.07 -2.57
N ALA A 51 1.10 6.48 -3.67
CA ALA A 51 0.25 5.82 -4.64
C ALA A 51 0.85 4.47 -5.06
N VAL A 52 -0.02 3.59 -5.56
CA VAL A 52 0.38 2.33 -6.19
C VAL A 52 1.12 2.67 -7.49
N ASP A 53 2.34 2.16 -7.59
CA ASP A 53 3.17 2.33 -8.78
C ASP A 53 2.58 1.58 -9.98
N ARG A 54 2.70 2.16 -11.17
CA ARG A 54 2.30 1.49 -12.41
C ARG A 54 3.30 0.41 -12.78
N ASP A 55 4.56 0.61 -12.43
CA ASP A 55 5.61 -0.37 -12.59
C ASP A 55 5.71 -1.23 -11.33
N GLN A 56 4.92 -2.30 -11.30
CA GLN A 56 4.96 -3.30 -10.23
C GLN A 56 6.25 -4.16 -10.26
N SER A 57 7.15 -3.99 -11.24
CA SER A 57 8.43 -4.73 -11.31
C SER A 57 9.38 -4.32 -10.18
N LEU A 58 9.27 -3.06 -9.73
CA LEU A 58 9.97 -2.51 -8.58
C LEU A 58 9.15 -2.61 -7.30
N GLY A 59 8.23 -3.58 -7.21
CA GLY A 59 7.78 -4.05 -5.92
C GLY A 59 7.25 -2.95 -5.01
N THR A 60 6.47 -2.02 -5.54
CA THR A 60 6.00 -0.85 -4.79
C THR A 60 4.94 -1.23 -3.74
N LEU A 61 4.64 -2.53 -3.62
CA LEU A 61 3.94 -3.19 -2.52
C LEU A 61 4.77 -4.31 -1.84
N ILE A 62 6.09 -4.37 -2.04
CA ILE A 62 7.06 -5.19 -1.25
C ILE A 62 7.21 -4.62 0.18
N GLY A 63 6.14 -4.03 0.71
CA GLY A 63 5.95 -3.83 2.14
C GLY A 63 5.16 -4.93 2.82
N LEU A 64 4.44 -5.75 2.07
CA LEU A 64 3.52 -6.74 2.64
C LEU A 64 4.07 -8.16 2.74
N TYR A 65 5.38 -8.31 2.61
CA TYR A 65 6.10 -9.39 3.30
C TYR A 65 7.00 -8.91 4.45
N SER A 66 7.09 -7.59 4.75
CA SER A 66 7.46 -7.06 6.09
C SER A 66 7.79 -5.56 6.21
N LYS A 67 7.97 -4.73 5.15
CA LYS A 67 8.44 -3.33 5.33
C LYS A 67 8.03 -2.35 4.20
N PRO A 68 7.07 -1.43 4.38
CA PRO A 68 6.65 -0.52 3.31
C PRO A 68 7.77 0.47 2.93
N VAL A 69 8.11 0.51 1.64
CA VAL A 69 8.98 1.54 1.05
C VAL A 69 8.07 2.62 0.47
N LEU A 70 8.29 3.87 0.92
CA LEU A 70 7.48 5.03 0.55
C LEU A 70 8.24 5.91 -0.47
N GLN A 71 7.54 6.45 -1.47
CA GLN A 71 8.03 7.37 -2.49
C GLN A 71 7.28 8.70 -2.38
N HIS A 72 8.04 9.80 -2.30
CA HIS A 72 7.49 11.14 -2.16
C HIS A 72 6.99 11.70 -3.50
N GLU A 73 6.02 12.63 -3.47
CA GLU A 73 5.36 13.17 -4.67
C GLU A 73 6.29 14.01 -5.58
N ASP A 74 7.47 14.42 -5.09
CA ASP A 74 8.49 15.13 -5.88
C ASP A 74 9.46 14.20 -6.64
N GLY A 75 9.24 12.88 -6.57
CA GLY A 75 10.08 11.88 -7.23
C GLY A 75 11.31 11.44 -6.41
N SER A 76 11.52 11.97 -5.21
CA SER A 76 12.57 11.49 -4.31
C SER A 76 12.21 10.15 -3.64
N ARG A 77 13.15 9.20 -3.66
CA ARG A 77 13.02 7.85 -3.08
C ARG A 77 13.74 7.82 -1.74
N ASN A 78 13.01 7.79 -0.63
CA ASN A 78 13.59 7.64 0.71
C ASN A 78 13.23 6.26 1.27
N PHE A 79 14.25 5.51 1.69
CA PHE A 79 14.06 4.18 2.29
C PHE A 79 14.03 4.29 3.81
N ILE A 80 12.94 3.80 4.43
CA ILE A 80 12.88 3.60 5.88
C ILE A 80 13.24 2.14 6.17
N VAL A 81 14.42 1.93 6.75
CA VAL A 81 14.81 0.61 7.29
C VAL A 81 14.50 0.59 8.78
N SER A 82 13.42 -0.10 9.16
CA SER A 82 13.23 -0.47 10.57
C SER A 82 14.05 -1.73 10.88
N GLU A 83 15.08 -1.58 11.71
CA GLU A 83 15.82 -2.71 12.27
C GLU A 83 14.96 -3.40 13.34
N LYS A 84 14.75 -4.71 13.21
CA LYS A 84 13.99 -5.49 14.18
C LYS A 84 14.96 -5.88 15.29
N VAL A 85 15.05 -5.07 16.35
CA VAL A 85 15.79 -5.46 17.56
C VAL A 85 15.06 -6.67 18.16
N ARG A 86 15.70 -7.84 18.17
CA ARG A 86 15.17 -9.02 18.86
C ARG A 86 14.99 -8.67 20.34
N PRO A 87 13.85 -8.99 20.98
CA PRO A 87 13.76 -8.87 22.42
C PRO A 87 14.77 -9.83 23.08
N PRO A 88 15.39 -9.46 24.22
CA PRO A 88 16.29 -10.36 24.93
C PRO A 88 15.54 -11.64 25.31
N LEU A 89 16.23 -12.79 25.21
CA LEU A 89 15.67 -14.09 25.60
C LEU A 89 15.28 -14.04 27.08
N PRO A 90 14.15 -14.70 27.47
CA PRO A 90 13.76 -14.76 28.87
C PRO A 90 14.82 -15.55 29.65
N ILE A 91 15.26 -14.98 30.76
CA ILE A 91 16.06 -15.66 31.76
C ILE A 91 15.04 -16.37 32.67
N TRP A 92 15.11 -17.69 32.76
CA TRP A 92 14.22 -18.51 33.60
C TRP A 92 14.32 -18.13 35.07
#